data_AF-A0A914D3J9-F1
#
_entry.id   AF-A0A914D3J9-F1
#
_cell.length_a   1.000
_cell.length_b   1.000
_cell.length_c   1.000
_cell.angle_alpha   90.00
_cell.angle_beta   90.00
_cell.angle_gamma   90.00
#
_symmetry.space_group_name_H-M   'P 1'
#
loop_
_entity.id
_entity.type
_entity.pdbx_description
1 polymer ?
#
loop_
_entity_poly.entity_id
_entity_poly.type
_entity_poly.pdbx_seq_one_letter_code
_entity_poly.pdbx_strand_id
1 'polypeptide(L)'
;QKELIKAEARLSLLDAYEQSNVPPLNETEIVQDSIKHRLYDMAWLLISVFDLDPNELFADVTFQCINLDLEREDNPDFEDPLWVTHNRKFVDDSKGHIERYWKILIAYTDLALQKSPANSHILRTIAYTFLKYSLKLPAWLIQKYTQVNFADFLRTLLDYNELAEAFRHLSPFLDSTLKSITSDRARFYLPITHIDELLRLSDQSDLDLPVEDAKKKIKIIMDRYKNFCLAAESFQ
;
A
#
# COMPACT_ATOMS: atom_id res chain seq x y z
N GLN A 1 14.44 -10.34 25.81
CA GLN A 1 13.37 -10.44 24.80
C GLN A 1 13.92 -10.43 23.38
N LYS A 2 14.70 -9.42 22.95
CA LYS A 2 15.31 -9.37 21.60
C LYS A 2 16.12 -10.62 21.23
N GLU A 3 17.05 -11.02 22.11
CA GLU A 3 17.87 -12.23 21.90
C GLU A 3 17.06 -13.54 21.84
N LEU A 4 15.94 -13.61 22.58
CA LEU A 4 15.06 -14.78 22.54
C LEU A 4 14.37 -14.89 21.17
N ILE A 5 13.79 -13.79 20.67
CA ILE A 5 13.12 -13.75 19.36
C ILE A 5 14.12 -14.06 18.24
N LYS A 6 15.35 -13.57 18.37
CA LYS A 6 16.44 -13.87 17.44
C LYS A 6 16.81 -15.36 17.47
N ALA A 7 16.92 -15.97 18.65
CA ALA A 7 17.19 -17.40 18.78
C ALA A 7 16.05 -18.24 18.21
N GLU A 8 14.79 -17.89 18.50
CA GLU A 8 13.60 -18.55 17.95
C GLU A 8 13.58 -18.48 16.42
N ALA A 9 13.84 -17.30 15.83
CA ALA A 9 13.87 -17.15 14.38
C ALA A 9 14.95 -18.00 13.72
N ARG A 10 16.15 -18.08 14.33
CA ARG A 10 17.23 -18.92 13.83
C ARG A 10 16.91 -20.42 13.94
N LEU A 11 16.18 -20.84 14.99
CA LEU A 11 15.70 -22.21 15.10
C LEU A 11 14.67 -22.52 14.00
N SER A 12 13.71 -21.63 13.76
CA SER A 12 12.74 -21.80 12.66
C SER A 12 13.41 -21.84 11.29
N LEU A 13 14.47 -21.05 11.07
CA LEU A 13 15.26 -21.12 9.84
C LEU A 13 16.03 -22.44 9.70
N LEU A 14 16.57 -22.96 10.80
CA LEU A 14 17.24 -24.26 10.79
C LEU A 14 16.29 -25.38 10.36
N ASP A 15 15.05 -25.36 10.83
CA ASP A 15 14.02 -26.32 10.42
C ASP A 15 13.61 -26.15 8.94
N ALA A 16 13.67 -24.92 8.41
CA ALA A 16 13.33 -24.61 7.02
C ALA A 16 14.47 -24.84 6.01
N TYR A 17 15.71 -24.96 6.49
CA TYR A 17 16.85 -25.25 5.63
C TYR A 17 16.91 -26.75 5.30
N GLU A 18 16.74 -27.08 4.03
CA GLU A 18 16.86 -28.47 3.53
C GLU A 18 18.32 -28.97 3.51
N GLN A 19 19.31 -28.06 3.65
CA GLN A 19 20.75 -28.35 3.65
C GLN A 19 21.40 -27.85 4.96
N SER A 20 22.61 -28.32 5.30
CA SER A 20 23.38 -27.94 6.51
C SER A 20 23.89 -26.48 6.51
N ASN A 21 23.07 -25.53 6.06
CA ASN A 21 23.35 -24.12 6.18
C ASN A 21 23.19 -23.69 7.64
N VAL A 22 24.05 -22.77 8.07
CA VAL A 22 23.99 -22.21 9.42
C VAL A 22 23.20 -20.91 9.34
N PRO A 23 22.09 -20.77 10.11
CA PRO A 23 21.32 -19.53 10.10
C PRO A 23 22.18 -18.33 10.48
N PRO A 24 22.02 -17.20 9.77
CA PRO A 24 22.85 -16.01 9.97
C PRO A 24 22.76 -15.49 11.39
N LEU A 25 23.77 -14.70 11.78
CA LEU A 25 23.84 -14.05 13.09
C LEU A 25 23.30 -12.62 13.06
N ASN A 26 23.26 -11.98 11.91
CA ASN A 26 22.79 -10.61 11.76
C ASN A 26 21.26 -10.57 11.61
N GLU A 27 20.60 -9.62 12.26
CA GLU A 27 19.14 -9.53 12.28
C GLU A 27 18.54 -9.25 10.90
N THR A 28 19.20 -8.44 10.07
CA THR A 28 18.77 -8.14 8.70
C THR A 28 18.86 -9.39 7.82
N GLU A 29 19.95 -10.15 7.91
CA GLU A 29 20.11 -11.41 7.18
C GLU A 29 19.10 -12.47 7.65
N ILE A 30 18.83 -12.55 8.95
CA ILE A 30 17.80 -13.47 9.49
C ILE A 30 16.41 -13.09 8.93
N VAL A 31 16.10 -11.79 8.81
CA VAL A 31 14.84 -11.34 8.19
C VAL A 31 14.78 -11.72 6.72
N GLN A 32 15.85 -11.49 5.95
CA GLN A 32 15.92 -11.84 4.53
C GLN A 32 15.71 -13.33 4.30
N ASP A 33 16.39 -14.18 5.08
CA ASP A 33 16.21 -15.62 5.00
C ASP A 33 14.80 -16.04 5.47
N SER A 34 14.24 -15.37 6.48
CA SER A 34 12.87 -15.64 6.92
C SER A 34 11.86 -15.33 5.82
N ILE A 35 12.04 -14.23 5.08
CA ILE A 35 11.20 -13.88 3.93
C ILE A 35 11.37 -14.92 2.82
N LYS A 36 12.62 -15.26 2.46
CA LYS A 36 12.93 -16.26 1.43
C LYS A 36 12.30 -17.63 1.70
N HIS A 37 12.27 -18.05 2.96
CA HIS A 37 11.64 -19.30 3.40
C HIS A 37 10.17 -19.14 3.79
N ARG A 38 9.55 -17.98 3.51
CA ARG A 38 8.14 -17.66 3.75
C ARG A 38 7.72 -17.79 5.22
N LEU A 39 8.63 -17.53 6.14
CA LEU A 39 8.42 -17.45 7.60
C LEU A 39 8.02 -16.01 8.00
N TYR A 40 6.95 -15.49 7.41
CA TYR A 40 6.55 -14.10 7.52
C TYR A 40 6.19 -13.63 8.93
N ASP A 41 5.56 -14.46 9.76
CA ASP A 41 5.26 -14.12 11.15
C ASP A 41 6.55 -13.85 11.93
N MET A 42 7.60 -14.64 11.68
CA MET A 42 8.91 -14.45 12.29
C MET A 42 9.64 -13.23 11.71
N ALA A 43 9.59 -13.03 10.40
CA ALA A 43 10.14 -11.84 9.76
C ALA A 43 9.48 -10.56 10.33
N TRP A 44 8.16 -10.54 10.45
CA TRP A 44 7.41 -9.41 11.02
C TRP A 44 7.79 -9.13 12.48
N LEU A 45 7.93 -10.19 13.30
CA LEU A 45 8.37 -10.05 14.69
C LEU A 45 9.76 -9.43 14.80
N LEU A 46 10.72 -9.91 14.00
CA LEU A 46 12.07 -9.37 13.96
C LEU A 46 12.07 -7.90 13.52
N ILE A 47 11.41 -7.60 12.41
CA ILE A 47 11.28 -6.23 11.90
C ILE A 47 10.70 -5.30 12.97
N SER A 48 9.63 -5.74 13.64
CA SER A 48 8.95 -4.95 14.67
C SER A 48 9.86 -4.67 15.88
N VAL A 49 10.62 -5.67 16.33
CA VAL A 49 11.44 -5.64 17.56
C VAL A 49 12.78 -4.93 17.36
N PHE A 50 13.38 -5.06 16.17
CA PHE A 50 14.66 -4.47 15.82
C PHE A 50 14.53 -3.17 15.04
N ASP A 51 13.30 -2.75 14.70
CA ASP A 51 13.00 -1.53 13.95
C ASP A 51 13.68 -1.50 12.58
N LEU A 52 13.63 -2.64 11.89
CA LEU A 52 14.18 -2.82 10.55
C LEU A 52 13.19 -2.34 9.49
N ASP A 53 13.65 -2.20 8.24
CA ASP A 53 12.79 -1.82 7.13
C ASP A 53 11.81 -2.94 6.74
N PRO A 54 10.48 -2.71 6.76
CA PRO A 54 9.51 -3.74 6.42
C PRO A 54 9.27 -3.93 4.91
N ASN A 55 9.81 -3.08 4.04
CA ASN A 55 9.41 -3.05 2.63
C ASN A 55 9.62 -4.39 1.90
N GLU A 56 10.74 -5.07 2.13
CA GLU A 56 11.03 -6.36 1.49
C GLU A 56 9.98 -7.43 1.85
N LEU A 57 9.58 -7.49 3.12
CA LEU A 57 8.53 -8.40 3.60
C LEU A 57 7.20 -8.10 2.90
N PHE A 58 6.79 -6.84 2.82
CA PHE A 58 5.53 -6.46 2.19
C PHE A 58 5.52 -6.68 0.68
N ALA A 59 6.64 -6.42 0.00
CA ALA A 59 6.76 -6.71 -1.42
C ALA A 59 6.63 -8.21 -1.71
N ASP A 60 7.36 -9.06 -0.96
CA ASP A 60 7.34 -10.50 -1.18
C ASP A 60 5.99 -11.14 -0.81
N VAL A 61 5.43 -10.84 0.37
CA VAL A 61 4.12 -11.40 0.75
C VAL A 61 3.01 -10.95 -0.20
N THR A 62 3.04 -9.70 -0.68
CA THR A 62 2.08 -9.22 -1.68
C THR A 62 2.23 -9.98 -2.99
N PHE A 63 3.46 -10.17 -3.47
CA PHE A 63 3.74 -10.95 -4.67
C PHE A 63 3.26 -12.40 -4.53
N GLN A 64 3.51 -13.05 -3.39
CA GLN A 64 3.00 -14.40 -3.16
C GLN A 64 1.46 -14.44 -3.15
N CYS A 65 0.79 -13.48 -2.51
CA CYS A 65 -0.68 -13.40 -2.53
C CYS A 65 -1.23 -13.28 -3.97
N ILE A 66 -0.61 -12.44 -4.80
CA ILE A 66 -0.98 -12.29 -6.21
C ILE A 66 -0.80 -13.61 -6.97
N ASN A 67 0.33 -14.29 -6.79
CA ASN A 67 0.58 -15.57 -7.46
C ASN A 67 -0.43 -16.64 -7.05
N LEU A 68 -0.84 -16.69 -5.77
CA LEU A 68 -1.85 -17.64 -5.31
C LEU A 68 -3.23 -17.36 -5.91
N ASP A 69 -3.61 -16.10 -6.14
CA ASP A 69 -4.84 -15.78 -6.87
C ASP A 69 -4.79 -16.35 -8.30
N LEU A 70 -3.67 -16.16 -9.01
CA LEU A 70 -3.49 -16.69 -10.37
C LEU A 70 -3.51 -18.24 -10.40
N GLU A 71 -2.77 -18.89 -9.49
CA GLU A 71 -2.75 -20.36 -9.39
C GLU A 71 -4.13 -20.93 -9.07
N ARG A 72 -4.93 -20.24 -8.25
CA ARG A 72 -6.27 -20.66 -7.88
C ARG A 72 -7.27 -20.50 -9.02
N GLU A 73 -7.15 -19.45 -9.83
CA GLU A 73 -8.00 -19.28 -11.02
C GLU A 73 -7.81 -20.44 -12.00
N ASP A 74 -6.58 -20.94 -12.13
CA ASP A 74 -6.22 -22.03 -13.03
C ASP A 74 -6.42 -23.44 -12.44
N ASN A 75 -6.68 -23.57 -11.13
CA ASN A 75 -6.76 -24.86 -10.44
C ASN A 75 -8.01 -25.00 -9.53
N PRO A 76 -9.02 -25.79 -9.91
CA PRO A 76 -10.21 -26.00 -9.10
C PRO A 76 -9.94 -26.79 -7.80
N ASP A 77 -8.83 -27.53 -7.72
CA ASP A 77 -8.42 -28.30 -6.54
C ASP A 77 -7.33 -27.56 -5.73
N PHE A 78 -7.29 -26.24 -5.82
CA PHE A 78 -6.31 -25.42 -5.13
C PHE A 78 -6.41 -25.57 -3.60
N GLU A 79 -5.30 -25.97 -2.98
CA GLU A 79 -5.12 -25.98 -1.53
C GLU A 79 -4.13 -24.91 -1.10
N ASP A 80 -4.41 -24.24 0.01
CA ASP A 80 -3.52 -23.23 0.58
C ASP A 80 -2.12 -23.84 0.85
N PRO A 81 -1.04 -23.23 0.35
CA PRO A 81 0.30 -23.73 0.62
C PRO A 81 0.66 -23.58 2.09
N LEU A 82 1.61 -24.40 2.57
CA LEU A 82 2.01 -24.46 3.98
C LEU A 82 2.33 -23.10 4.59
N TRP A 83 2.92 -22.16 3.85
CA TRP A 83 3.21 -20.85 4.42
C TRP A 83 1.95 -20.10 4.88
N VAL A 84 0.80 -20.29 4.21
CA VAL A 84 -0.46 -19.64 4.59
C VAL A 84 -0.99 -20.20 5.91
N THR A 85 -0.76 -21.48 6.19
CA THR A 85 -1.18 -22.12 7.43
C THR A 85 -0.26 -21.80 8.60
N HIS A 86 1.05 -21.61 8.35
CA HIS A 86 2.04 -21.29 9.38
C HIS A 86 2.04 -19.81 9.79
N ASN A 87 1.69 -18.90 8.88
CA ASN A 87 1.74 -17.45 9.12
C ASN A 87 0.40 -16.88 9.59
N ARG A 88 -0.11 -17.40 10.71
CA ARG A 88 -1.46 -17.10 11.22
C ARG A 88 -1.48 -16.38 12.57
N LYS A 89 -0.31 -16.12 13.17
CA LYS A 89 -0.18 -15.57 14.53
C LYS A 89 -0.89 -14.23 14.72
N PHE A 90 -0.95 -13.43 13.67
CA PHE A 90 -1.49 -12.07 13.70
C PHE A 90 -2.83 -11.91 12.98
N VAL A 91 -3.33 -12.99 12.38
CA VAL A 91 -4.54 -12.95 11.58
C VAL A 91 -5.77 -12.93 12.49
N ASP A 92 -6.66 -11.97 12.23
CA ASP A 92 -7.98 -11.92 12.84
C ASP A 92 -9.00 -12.61 11.92
N ASP A 93 -9.43 -13.80 12.32
CA ASP A 93 -10.38 -14.61 11.54
C ASP A 93 -11.82 -14.06 11.54
N SER A 94 -12.14 -13.07 12.37
CA SER A 94 -13.47 -12.45 12.38
C SER A 94 -13.77 -11.63 11.11
N LYS A 95 -12.74 -11.29 10.33
CA LYS A 95 -12.85 -10.45 9.12
C LYS A 95 -13.29 -11.27 7.89
N GLY A 96 -14.59 -11.57 7.78
CA GLY A 96 -15.30 -11.90 6.53
C GLY A 96 -14.77 -13.03 5.62
N HIS A 97 -15.37 -13.11 4.42
CA HIS A 97 -14.99 -14.00 3.30
C HIS A 97 -13.84 -13.37 2.49
N ILE A 98 -12.67 -13.28 3.12
CA ILE A 98 -11.42 -12.90 2.44
C ILE A 98 -10.51 -14.13 2.46
N GLU A 99 -9.76 -14.33 1.39
CA GLU A 99 -8.87 -15.49 1.31
C GLU A 99 -7.76 -15.41 2.36
N ARG A 100 -7.35 -16.58 2.84
CA ARG A 100 -6.50 -16.68 4.03
C ARG A 100 -5.17 -15.96 3.85
N TYR A 101 -4.56 -16.03 2.67
CA TYR A 101 -3.33 -15.33 2.34
C TYR A 101 -3.51 -13.80 2.29
N TRP A 102 -4.63 -13.30 1.78
CA TRP A 102 -4.93 -11.87 1.82
C TRP A 102 -5.15 -11.35 3.25
N LYS A 103 -5.75 -12.17 4.13
CA LYS A 103 -5.90 -11.82 5.55
C LYS A 103 -4.54 -11.63 6.24
N ILE A 104 -3.50 -12.38 5.84
CA ILE A 104 -2.13 -12.24 6.36
C ILE A 104 -1.56 -10.87 5.99
N LEU A 105 -1.59 -10.51 4.69
CA LEU A 105 -1.11 -9.19 4.24
C LEU A 105 -1.86 -8.04 4.92
N ILE A 106 -3.18 -8.13 5.01
CA ILE A 106 -4.00 -7.11 5.66
C ILE A 106 -3.65 -6.98 7.15
N ALA A 107 -3.43 -8.11 7.84
CA ALA A 107 -3.03 -8.10 9.25
C ALA A 107 -1.68 -7.43 9.48
N TYR A 108 -0.67 -7.74 8.67
CA TYR A 108 0.63 -7.07 8.75
C TYR A 108 0.51 -5.58 8.43
N THR A 109 -0.28 -5.22 7.42
CA THR A 109 -0.51 -3.83 7.06
C THR A 109 -1.16 -3.06 8.20
N ASP A 110 -2.18 -3.64 8.84
CA ASP A 110 -2.85 -3.06 10.01
C ASP A 110 -1.87 -2.87 11.18
N LEU A 111 -1.04 -3.86 11.48
CA LEU A 111 -0.03 -3.77 12.54
C LEU A 111 1.02 -2.70 12.25
N ALA A 112 1.45 -2.59 10.99
CA ALA A 112 2.41 -1.58 10.60
C ALA A 112 1.85 -0.15 10.69
N LEU A 113 0.61 0.05 10.25
CA LEU A 113 -0.08 1.33 10.39
C LEU A 113 -0.38 1.66 11.86
N GLN A 114 -0.61 0.66 12.72
CA GLN A 114 -0.70 0.91 14.18
C GLN A 114 0.63 1.41 14.75
N LYS A 115 1.76 0.83 14.31
CA LYS A 115 3.10 1.27 14.73
C LYS A 115 3.45 2.65 14.17
N SER A 116 3.03 2.98 12.96
CA SER A 116 3.33 4.26 12.29
C SER A 116 2.17 4.76 11.43
N PRO A 117 1.15 5.41 12.03
CA PRO A 117 -0.11 5.76 11.35
C PRO A 117 0.03 6.71 10.16
N ALA A 118 1.06 7.56 10.16
CA ALA A 118 1.31 8.54 9.09
C ALA A 118 2.27 8.02 8.01
N ASN A 119 2.84 6.82 8.18
CA ASN A 119 3.82 6.27 7.25
C ASN A 119 3.11 5.53 6.10
N SER A 120 3.11 6.13 4.91
CA SER A 120 2.52 5.55 3.72
C SER A 120 3.46 4.64 2.91
N HIS A 121 4.73 4.49 3.31
CA HIS A 121 5.72 3.71 2.54
C HIS A 121 5.29 2.27 2.33
N ILE A 122 4.69 1.64 3.33
CA ILE A 122 4.22 0.25 3.23
C ILE A 122 3.06 0.13 2.24
N LEU A 123 2.12 1.08 2.27
CA LEU A 123 1.01 1.13 1.32
C LEU A 123 1.51 1.37 -0.10
N ARG A 124 2.55 2.20 -0.25
CA ARG A 124 3.26 2.41 -1.52
C ARG A 124 3.88 1.12 -2.03
N THR A 125 4.62 0.41 -1.19
CA THR A 125 5.29 -0.84 -1.55
C THR A 125 4.30 -1.92 -2.00
N ILE A 126 3.18 -2.06 -1.29
CA ILE A 126 2.10 -2.97 -1.70
C ILE A 126 1.53 -2.52 -3.05
N ALA A 127 1.19 -1.23 -3.21
CA ALA A 127 0.61 -0.71 -4.44
C ALA A 127 1.56 -0.86 -5.65
N TYR A 128 2.84 -0.52 -5.51
CA TYR A 128 3.86 -0.72 -6.53
C TYR A 128 3.97 -2.19 -6.95
N THR A 129 3.81 -3.13 -6.01
CA THR A 129 3.83 -4.55 -6.33
C THR A 129 2.67 -4.91 -7.28
N PHE A 130 1.45 -4.45 -7.02
CA PHE A 130 0.32 -4.65 -7.96
C PHE A 130 0.55 -3.97 -9.31
N LEU A 131 0.92 -2.69 -9.30
CA LEU A 131 1.08 -1.88 -10.51
C LEU A 131 2.21 -2.38 -11.41
N LYS A 132 3.28 -2.94 -10.82
CA LYS A 132 4.37 -3.60 -11.58
C LYS A 132 3.87 -4.74 -12.47
N TYR A 133 2.81 -5.43 -12.07
CA TYR A 133 2.17 -6.48 -12.86
C TYR A 133 0.93 -5.99 -13.62
N SER A 134 0.72 -4.67 -13.71
CA SER A 134 -0.46 -4.06 -14.35
C SER A 134 -1.79 -4.56 -13.75
N LEU A 135 -1.79 -4.90 -12.45
CA LEU A 135 -2.98 -5.36 -11.74
C LEU A 135 -3.70 -4.19 -11.07
N LYS A 136 -5.03 -4.29 -11.00
CA LYS A 136 -5.85 -3.29 -10.32
C LYS A 136 -5.62 -3.36 -8.82
N LEU A 137 -5.54 -2.18 -8.19
CA LEU A 137 -5.41 -2.08 -6.73
C LEU A 137 -6.72 -2.55 -6.05
N PRO A 138 -6.64 -3.39 -5.01
CA PRO A 138 -7.83 -3.84 -4.30
C PRO A 138 -8.45 -2.70 -3.48
N ALA A 139 -9.78 -2.73 -3.32
CA ALA A 139 -10.53 -1.65 -2.69
C ALA A 139 -10.08 -1.33 -1.26
N TRP A 140 -9.70 -2.35 -0.47
CA TRP A 140 -9.21 -2.17 0.90
C TRP A 140 -7.90 -1.38 0.94
N LEU A 141 -7.02 -1.57 -0.06
CA LEU A 141 -5.73 -0.88 -0.14
C LEU A 141 -5.95 0.57 -0.52
N ILE A 142 -6.76 0.83 -1.55
CA ILE A 142 -7.13 2.18 -1.96
C ILE A 142 -7.74 2.95 -0.79
N GLN A 143 -8.67 2.34 -0.06
CA GLN A 143 -9.32 2.96 1.09
C GLN A 143 -8.31 3.35 2.17
N LYS A 144 -7.42 2.44 2.57
CA LYS A 144 -6.38 2.74 3.58
C LYS A 144 -5.40 3.80 3.09
N TYR A 145 -4.96 3.70 1.84
CA TYR A 145 -3.93 4.58 1.29
C TYR A 145 -4.44 6.01 1.13
N THR A 146 -5.64 6.18 0.57
CA THR A 146 -6.27 7.50 0.45
C THR A 146 -6.55 8.16 1.81
N GLN A 147 -6.83 7.37 2.86
CA GLN A 147 -7.01 7.88 4.23
C GLN A 147 -5.69 8.29 4.88
N VAL A 148 -4.61 7.52 4.68
CA VAL A 148 -3.30 7.80 5.29
C VAL A 148 -2.59 8.93 4.56
N ASN A 149 -2.48 8.86 3.24
CA ASN A 149 -1.80 9.87 2.44
C ASN A 149 -2.29 9.87 0.99
N PHE A 150 -3.27 10.73 0.70
CA PHE A 150 -3.82 10.88 -0.65
C PHE A 150 -2.81 11.40 -1.68
N ALA A 151 -1.90 12.29 -1.27
CA ALA A 151 -0.89 12.86 -2.16
C ALA A 151 0.07 11.78 -2.67
N ASP A 152 0.53 10.93 -1.75
CA ASP A 152 1.42 9.82 -2.05
C ASP A 152 0.75 8.72 -2.88
N PHE A 153 -0.54 8.46 -2.62
CA PHE A 153 -1.36 7.60 -3.46
C PHE A 153 -1.46 8.12 -4.90
N LEU A 154 -1.74 9.41 -5.09
CA LEU A 154 -1.75 10.02 -6.42
C LEU A 154 -0.39 9.93 -7.11
N ARG A 155 0.70 10.21 -6.40
CA ARG A 155 2.05 10.07 -6.96
C ARG A 155 2.30 8.65 -7.45
N THR A 156 1.89 7.66 -6.65
CA THR A 156 2.02 6.24 -6.99
C THR A 156 1.30 5.87 -8.28
N LEU A 157 0.08 6.38 -8.49
CA LEU A 157 -0.64 6.15 -9.74
C LEU A 157 0.04 6.84 -10.93
N LEU A 158 0.54 8.07 -10.73
CA LEU A 158 1.27 8.81 -11.76
C LEU A 158 2.58 8.12 -12.17
N ASP A 159 3.32 7.53 -11.23
CA ASP A 159 4.55 6.78 -11.49
C ASP A 159 4.33 5.61 -12.46
N TYR A 160 3.14 5.02 -12.45
CA TYR A 160 2.74 3.90 -13.31
C TYR A 160 1.81 4.31 -14.46
N ASN A 161 1.64 5.62 -14.68
CA ASN A 161 0.78 6.19 -15.72
C ASN A 161 -0.70 5.74 -15.63
N GLU A 162 -1.21 5.46 -14.43
CA GLU A 162 -2.60 5.09 -14.15
C GLU A 162 -3.50 6.34 -14.07
N LEU A 163 -3.56 7.10 -15.18
CA LEU A 163 -4.24 8.41 -15.23
C LEU A 163 -5.74 8.30 -14.95
N ALA A 164 -6.41 7.29 -15.52
CA ALA A 164 -7.86 7.10 -15.35
C ALA A 164 -8.23 6.86 -13.87
N GLU A 165 -7.47 6.02 -13.18
CA GLU A 165 -7.64 5.75 -11.76
C GLU A 165 -7.33 6.97 -10.90
N ALA A 166 -6.29 7.74 -11.26
CA ALA A 166 -5.95 8.98 -10.55
C ALA A 166 -7.11 9.98 -10.61
N PHE A 167 -7.73 10.18 -11.78
CA PHE A 167 -8.91 11.04 -11.94
C PHE A 167 -10.13 10.51 -11.19
N ARG A 168 -10.37 9.20 -11.25
CA ARG A 168 -11.49 8.53 -10.56
C ARG A 168 -11.47 8.78 -9.06
N HIS A 169 -10.29 8.83 -8.44
CA HIS A 169 -10.14 9.07 -7.02
C HIS A 169 -9.99 10.56 -6.64
N LEU A 170 -9.39 11.37 -7.52
CA LEU A 170 -9.22 12.80 -7.27
C LEU A 170 -10.55 13.56 -7.27
N SER A 171 -11.48 13.24 -8.18
CA SER A 171 -12.76 13.96 -8.27
C SER A 171 -13.59 13.87 -6.97
N PRO A 172 -13.84 12.68 -6.39
CA PRO A 172 -14.51 12.56 -5.08
C PRO A 172 -13.74 13.20 -3.94
N PHE A 173 -12.40 13.12 -3.95
CA PHE A 173 -11.55 13.73 -2.92
C PHE A 173 -11.68 15.26 -2.92
N LEU A 174 -11.66 15.89 -4.10
CA LEU A 174 -11.87 17.33 -4.23
C LEU A 174 -13.29 17.72 -3.83
N ASP A 175 -14.32 16.97 -4.21
CA ASP A 175 -15.70 17.25 -3.78
C ASP A 175 -15.85 17.23 -2.26
N SER A 176 -15.26 16.24 -1.60
CA SER A 176 -15.22 16.14 -0.14
C SER A 176 -14.47 17.32 0.47
N THR A 177 -13.31 17.66 -0.10
CA THR A 177 -12.46 18.75 0.39
C THR A 177 -13.17 20.09 0.25
N LEU A 178 -13.75 20.39 -0.92
CA LEU A 178 -14.50 21.61 -1.21
C LEU A 178 -15.69 21.82 -0.27
N LYS A 179 -16.42 20.76 0.06
CA LYS A 179 -17.51 20.80 1.05
C LYS A 179 -17.01 21.14 2.46
N SER A 180 -15.77 20.79 2.79
CA SER A 180 -15.18 21.12 4.09
C SER A 180 -14.66 22.55 4.19
N ILE A 181 -14.32 23.20 3.06
CA ILE A 181 -13.83 24.59 3.00
C ILE A 181 -14.86 25.59 3.49
N THR A 182 -16.15 25.31 3.28
CA THR A 182 -17.25 26.18 3.73
C THR A 182 -17.41 26.20 5.26
N SER A 183 -16.65 25.37 5.99
CA SER A 183 -16.53 25.43 7.45
C SER A 183 -15.26 26.19 7.82
N ASP A 184 -15.42 27.33 8.51
CA ASP A 184 -14.41 28.36 8.87
C ASP A 184 -13.09 27.90 9.54
N ARG A 185 -12.83 26.60 9.70
CA ARG A 185 -11.66 26.05 10.41
C ARG A 185 -10.90 24.95 9.67
N ALA A 186 -11.31 24.55 8.48
CA ALA A 186 -10.64 23.46 7.78
C ALA A 186 -9.32 23.94 7.14
N ARG A 187 -8.18 23.43 7.62
CA ARG A 187 -6.89 23.49 6.90
C ARG A 187 -6.76 22.19 6.11
N PHE A 188 -6.89 22.26 4.79
CA PHE A 188 -6.73 21.11 3.91
C PHE A 188 -5.53 21.34 2.99
N TYR A 189 -4.69 20.33 2.86
CA TYR A 189 -3.55 20.33 1.96
C TYR A 189 -3.96 19.65 0.66
N LEU A 190 -4.14 20.44 -0.40
CA LEU A 190 -4.31 19.91 -1.74
C LEU A 190 -2.93 19.52 -2.30
N PRO A 191 -2.78 18.33 -2.93
CA PRO A 191 -1.55 17.94 -3.58
C PRO A 191 -1.40 18.65 -4.95
N ILE A 192 -1.32 19.98 -4.94
CA ILE A 192 -1.39 20.85 -6.13
C ILE A 192 -0.40 20.41 -7.20
N THR A 193 0.85 20.12 -6.83
CA THR A 193 1.89 19.69 -7.76
C THR A 193 1.51 18.42 -8.53
N HIS A 194 0.92 17.43 -7.85
CA HIS A 194 0.48 16.19 -8.48
C HIS A 194 -0.77 16.39 -9.34
N ILE A 195 -1.66 17.30 -8.94
CA ILE A 195 -2.84 17.67 -9.73
C ILE A 195 -2.41 18.37 -11.03
N ASP A 196 -1.50 19.32 -10.96
CA ASP A 196 -0.98 20.02 -12.14
C ASP A 196 -0.23 19.06 -13.08
N GLU A 197 0.57 18.13 -12.53
CA GLU A 197 1.22 17.07 -13.31
C GLU A 197 0.21 16.16 -14.00
N LEU A 198 -0.81 15.70 -13.27
CA LEU A 198 -1.90 14.87 -13.80
C LEU A 198 -2.62 15.59 -14.96
N LEU A 199 -2.97 16.85 -14.78
CA LEU A 199 -3.62 17.65 -15.82
C LEU A 199 -2.72 17.79 -17.06
N ARG A 200 -1.41 18.03 -16.88
CA ARG A 200 -0.46 18.12 -17.98
C ARG A 200 -0.33 16.81 -18.74
N LEU A 201 -0.22 15.68 -18.05
CA LEU A 201 -0.13 14.34 -18.68
C LEU A 201 -1.44 13.96 -19.38
N SER A 202 -2.57 14.39 -18.82
CA SER A 202 -3.90 14.19 -19.41
C SER A 202 -4.14 14.99 -20.69
N ASP A 203 -3.42 16.09 -20.90
CA ASP A 203 -3.52 16.88 -22.13
C ASP A 203 -2.70 16.27 -23.28
N GLN A 204 -1.87 15.27 -22.99
CA GLN A 204 -1.00 14.56 -23.95
C GLN A 204 -1.53 13.17 -24.34
N SER A 205 -2.62 12.71 -23.71
CA SER A 205 -3.15 11.34 -23.83
C SER A 205 -4.62 11.37 -24.24
N ASP A 206 -5.04 10.45 -25.10
CA ASP A 206 -6.47 10.24 -25.39
C ASP A 206 -7.12 9.51 -24.20
N LEU A 207 -7.90 10.24 -23.41
CA LEU A 207 -8.58 9.73 -22.22
C LEU A 207 -10.05 9.45 -22.50
N ASP A 208 -10.61 8.47 -21.79
CA ASP A 208 -12.03 8.13 -21.89
C ASP A 208 -12.93 9.31 -21.48
N LEU A 209 -14.15 9.38 -22.06
CA LEU A 209 -15.13 10.45 -21.81
C LEU A 209 -15.39 10.75 -20.32
N PRO A 210 -15.55 9.76 -19.41
CA PRO A 210 -15.76 10.03 -17.98
C PRO A 210 -14.56 10.72 -17.31
N VAL A 211 -13.36 10.44 -17.81
CA VAL A 211 -12.11 11.03 -17.32
C VAL A 211 -11.99 12.47 -17.79
N GLU A 212 -12.40 12.77 -19.01
CA GLU A 212 -12.45 14.14 -19.54
C GLU A 212 -13.44 15.04 -18.78
N ASP A 213 -14.59 14.52 -18.35
CA ASP A 213 -15.51 15.28 -17.50
C ASP A 213 -14.94 15.54 -16.10
N ALA A 214 -14.26 14.55 -15.51
CA ALA A 214 -13.55 14.72 -14.25
C ALA A 214 -12.44 15.79 -14.38
N LYS A 215 -11.67 15.74 -15.47
CA LYS A 215 -10.61 16.70 -15.80
C LYS A 215 -11.13 18.13 -15.91
N LYS A 216 -12.23 18.36 -16.65
CA LYS A 216 -12.87 19.70 -16.74
C LYS A 216 -13.28 20.22 -15.37
N LYS A 217 -13.89 19.37 -14.55
CA LYS A 217 -14.30 19.71 -13.20
C LYS A 217 -13.11 20.09 -12.32
N ILE A 218 -12.02 19.33 -12.38
CA ILE A 218 -10.78 19.60 -11.65
C ILE A 218 -10.18 20.94 -12.10
N LYS A 219 -10.10 21.22 -13.42
CA LYS A 219 -9.62 22.52 -13.93
C LYS A 219 -10.39 23.70 -13.33
N ILE A 220 -11.73 23.63 -13.32
CA ILE A 220 -12.58 24.67 -12.71
C ILE A 220 -12.28 24.87 -11.21
N ILE A 221 -12.08 23.76 -10.48
CA ILE A 221 -11.77 23.81 -9.05
C ILE A 221 -10.41 24.46 -8.80
N MET A 222 -9.41 24.08 -9.60
CA MET A 222 -8.05 24.64 -9.49
C MET A 222 -8.01 26.12 -9.86
N ASP A 223 -8.77 26.56 -10.86
CA ASP A 223 -8.87 27.97 -11.22
C ASP A 223 -9.50 28.80 -10.10
N ARG A 224 -10.54 28.28 -9.44
CA ARG A 224 -11.14 28.91 -8.26
C ARG A 224 -10.15 29.00 -7.10
N TYR A 225 -9.39 27.93 -6.86
CA TYR A 225 -8.38 27.90 -5.82
C TYR A 225 -7.27 28.93 -6.08
N LYS A 226 -6.75 29.00 -7.32
CA LYS A 226 -5.76 30.02 -7.73
C LYS A 226 -6.28 31.43 -7.51
N ASN A 227 -7.52 31.72 -7.92
CA ASN A 227 -8.14 33.02 -7.71
C ASN A 227 -8.32 33.37 -6.23
N PHE A 228 -8.65 32.39 -5.38
CA PHE A 228 -8.73 32.59 -3.94
C PHE A 228 -7.37 32.93 -3.31
N CYS A 229 -6.31 32.22 -3.69
CA CYS A 229 -4.95 32.51 -3.23
C CYS A 229 -4.49 33.91 -3.64
N LEU A 230 -4.69 34.29 -4.90
CA LEU A 230 -4.36 35.63 -5.40
C LEU A 230 -5.12 36.74 -4.67
N ALA A 231 -6.41 36.51 -4.38
CA ALA A 231 -7.20 37.45 -3.59
C ALA A 231 -6.66 37.58 -2.16
N ALA A 232 -6.30 36.47 -1.50
CA ALA A 232 -5.75 36.49 -0.15
C ALA A 232 -4.39 37.24 -0.06
N GLU A 233 -3.54 37.13 -1.08
CA GLU A 233 -2.28 37.86 -1.17
C GLU A 233 -2.48 39.37 -1.39
N SER A 234 -3.57 39.79 -2.04
CA SER A 234 -3.89 41.21 -2.26
C SER A 234 -4.43 41.95 -1.01
N PHE A 235 -4.67 41.24 0.10
CA PHE A 235 -5.09 41.80 1.39
C PHE A 235 -3.97 41.84 2.45
N GLN A 236 -2.74 41.45 2.09
CA GLN A 236 -1.52 41.64 2.90
C GLN A 236 -0.73 42.88 2.44
#